data_AF-A0A2B8AKU0-F1
#
_entry.id   AF-A0A2B8AKU0-F1
#
_cell.length_a   1.000
_cell.length_b   1.000
_cell.length_c   1.000
_cell.angle_alpha   90.00
_cell.angle_beta   90.00
_cell.angle_gamma   90.00
#
_symmetry.space_group_name_H-M   'P 1'
#
loop_
_entity.id
_entity.type
_entity.pdbx_description
1 polymer ?
#
loop_
_entity_poly.entity_id
_entity_poly.type
_entity_poly.pdbx_seq_one_letter_code
_entity_poly.pdbx_strand_id
1 'polypeptide(L)'
;MGQRERLYGSSGSRAGPLRGAGRFVHSLPLLFLAVGALFGLLTPANVSAAPFFTAAPLVGVGIYTVRATVLVGASGLLLLLGVKIAKGGPDEFADQMDLLTVGSVAVLALLINLLVRRGVTALASVRDVAGAAQRALLPVPPERVDGLRVAARYEAARADAQIGGDFYAVQQTPYGVRLVLGDVRGKGLGAVETVVVVLGAFREAAEYEPELETVAARLDAALRRAGAVRG
;
A
#
# COMPACT_ATOMS: atom_id res chain seq x y z
N MET A 1 -41.59 9.54 16.79
CA MET A 1 -41.12 10.56 15.82
C MET A 1 -40.29 11.57 16.61
N GLY A 2 -38.99 11.68 16.35
CA GLY A 2 -38.14 12.74 16.91
C GLY A 2 -37.01 12.29 17.84
N GLN A 3 -35.79 12.46 17.36
CA GLN A 3 -34.51 12.57 18.09
C GLN A 3 -33.96 11.32 18.78
N ARG A 4 -32.92 10.73 18.17
CA ARG A 4 -31.58 10.54 18.79
C ARG A 4 -30.56 10.01 17.77
N GLU A 5 -30.40 10.73 16.67
CA GLU A 5 -29.16 10.72 15.89
C GLU A 5 -28.22 11.74 16.54
N ARG A 6 -27.19 11.29 17.24
CA ARG A 6 -25.99 12.07 17.58
C ARG A 6 -25.00 11.19 18.35
N LEU A 7 -24.11 10.54 17.61
CA LEU A 7 -22.75 10.16 18.04
C LEU A 7 -21.95 9.61 16.86
N TYR A 8 -21.79 10.46 15.83
CA TYR A 8 -20.63 10.38 14.93
C TYR A 8 -19.81 11.65 15.16
N GLY A 9 -18.90 11.56 16.14
CA GLY A 9 -17.96 12.61 16.49
C GLY A 9 -16.89 12.74 15.41
N SER A 10 -17.01 13.82 14.64
CA SER A 10 -15.98 14.64 14.03
C SER A 10 -14.68 13.97 13.56
N SER A 11 -14.57 13.94 12.24
CA SER A 11 -13.35 14.18 11.47
C SER A 11 -12.33 15.06 12.22
N GLY A 12 -11.24 14.43 12.65
CA GLY A 12 -10.02 15.07 13.13
C GLY A 12 -8.88 14.82 12.14
N SER A 13 -9.08 15.12 10.86
CA SER A 13 -7.97 15.20 9.90
C SER A 13 -7.09 16.39 10.25
N ARG A 14 -6.14 16.17 11.17
CA ARG A 14 -4.94 17.00 11.23
C ARG A 14 -4.13 16.72 9.96
N ALA A 15 -4.46 17.45 8.90
CA ALA A 15 -3.61 17.56 7.72
C ALA A 15 -2.27 18.15 8.17
N GLY A 16 -1.30 17.25 8.43
CA GLY A 16 0.04 17.64 8.82
C GLY A 16 0.76 18.44 7.72
N PRO A 17 1.96 18.98 8.01
CA PRO A 17 2.76 19.85 7.12
C PRO A 17 3.19 19.23 5.78
N LEU A 18 2.77 18.00 5.49
CA LEU A 18 3.28 17.17 4.39
C LEU A 18 2.65 17.48 3.02
N ARG A 19 1.61 18.33 2.95
CA ARG A 19 1.06 18.79 1.65
C ARG A 19 2.05 19.64 0.86
N GLY A 20 2.96 20.34 1.52
CA GLY A 20 4.02 21.13 0.87
C GLY A 20 5.15 20.26 0.29
N ALA A 21 5.56 19.23 1.04
CA ALA A 21 6.61 18.29 0.61
C ALA A 21 6.20 17.50 -0.65
N GLY A 22 4.92 17.12 -0.77
CA GLY A 22 4.42 16.42 -1.95
C GLY A 22 4.59 17.22 -3.25
N ARG A 23 4.31 18.53 -3.23
CA ARG A 23 4.47 19.40 -4.42
C ARG A 23 5.93 19.60 -4.79
N PHE A 24 6.79 19.79 -3.79
CA PHE A 24 8.24 19.94 -3.99
C PHE A 24 8.86 18.69 -4.65
N VAL A 25 8.45 17.50 -4.18
CA VAL A 25 8.92 16.23 -4.74
C VAL A 25 8.45 16.02 -6.18
N HIS A 26 7.25 16.47 -6.54
CA HIS A 26 6.77 16.41 -7.92
C HIS A 26 7.46 17.42 -8.84
N SER A 27 8.04 18.51 -8.35
CA SER A 27 8.76 19.47 -9.21
C SER A 27 10.18 19.04 -9.59
N LEU A 28 10.77 18.07 -8.88
CA LEU A 28 12.18 17.68 -9.05
C LEU A 28 12.55 17.25 -10.49
N PRO A 29 11.81 16.35 -11.17
CA PRO A 29 12.17 15.94 -12.53
C PRO A 29 12.14 17.11 -13.52
N LEU A 30 11.19 18.04 -13.37
CA LEU A 30 11.08 19.23 -14.22
C LEU A 30 12.22 20.20 -13.95
N LEU A 31 12.64 20.33 -12.68
CA LEU A 31 13.80 21.13 -12.31
C LEU A 31 15.09 20.60 -12.97
N PHE A 32 15.29 19.28 -12.99
CA PHE A 32 16.43 18.66 -13.68
C PHE A 32 16.44 18.99 -15.18
N LEU A 33 15.29 18.95 -15.85
CA LEU A 33 15.18 19.35 -17.26
C LEU A 33 15.51 20.83 -17.47
N ALA A 34 14.99 21.72 -16.62
CA ALA A 34 15.23 23.16 -16.72
C ALA A 34 16.70 23.53 -16.45
N VAL A 35 17.29 22.95 -15.40
CA VAL A 35 18.71 23.12 -15.06
C VAL A 35 19.59 22.56 -16.17
N GLY A 36 19.27 21.36 -16.69
CA GLY A 36 20.01 20.75 -17.79
C GLY A 36 19.98 21.60 -19.07
N ALA A 37 18.83 22.17 -19.42
CA ALA A 37 18.71 23.06 -20.56
C ALA A 37 19.50 24.37 -20.37
N LEU A 38 19.40 25.00 -19.19
CA LEU A 38 20.13 26.22 -18.89
C LEU A 38 21.64 25.99 -18.88
N PHE A 39 22.11 24.94 -18.20
CA PHE A 39 23.50 24.52 -18.20
C PHE A 39 23.98 24.22 -19.62
N GLY A 40 23.18 23.46 -20.36
CA GLY A 40 23.40 23.15 -21.76
C GLY A 40 23.53 24.38 -22.65
N LEU A 41 22.91 25.52 -22.35
CA LEU A 41 23.05 26.75 -23.14
C LEU A 41 24.22 27.63 -22.69
N LEU A 42 24.57 27.62 -21.39
CA LEU A 42 25.61 28.49 -20.82
C LEU A 42 27.02 27.91 -20.93
N THR A 43 27.17 26.58 -20.98
CA THR A 43 28.47 25.91 -21.02
C THR A 43 28.96 25.76 -22.48
N PRO A 44 30.27 25.75 -22.78
CA PRO A 44 30.77 25.46 -24.13
C PRO A 44 30.37 24.07 -24.67
N ALA A 45 30.46 23.90 -25.99
CA ALA A 45 29.94 22.72 -26.71
C ALA A 45 30.65 21.39 -26.35
N ASN A 46 31.84 21.46 -25.75
CA ASN A 46 32.62 20.31 -25.31
C ASN A 46 32.17 19.72 -23.95
N VAL A 47 31.19 20.33 -23.27
CA VAL A 47 30.66 19.84 -22.00
C VAL A 47 29.22 19.38 -22.18
N SER A 48 28.98 18.11 -21.86
CA SER A 48 27.67 17.50 -22.03
C SER A 48 26.71 17.83 -20.87
N ALA A 49 25.47 18.18 -21.23
CA ALA A 49 24.35 18.29 -20.29
C ALA A 49 23.56 16.98 -20.13
N ALA A 50 23.97 15.90 -20.80
CA ALA A 50 23.29 14.60 -20.78
C ALA A 50 22.99 14.06 -19.35
N PRO A 51 23.87 14.21 -18.34
CA PRO A 51 23.58 13.74 -16.98
C PRO A 51 22.32 14.35 -16.35
N PHE A 52 21.96 15.59 -16.69
CA PHE A 52 20.75 16.21 -16.17
C PHE A 52 19.49 15.63 -16.80
N PHE A 53 19.55 15.36 -18.11
CA PHE A 53 18.43 14.78 -18.86
C PHE A 53 18.22 13.29 -18.56
N THR A 54 19.28 12.54 -18.20
CA THR A 54 19.19 11.14 -17.74
C THR A 54 18.64 11.04 -16.32
N ALA A 55 19.02 11.96 -15.43
CA ALA A 55 18.53 11.99 -14.04
C ALA A 55 17.03 12.29 -13.95
N ALA A 56 16.48 13.15 -14.82
CA ALA A 56 15.08 13.55 -14.79
C ALA A 56 14.07 12.37 -14.79
N PRO A 57 14.08 11.43 -15.77
CA PRO A 57 13.15 10.31 -15.77
C PRO A 57 13.40 9.32 -14.63
N LEU A 58 14.66 9.16 -14.17
CA LEU A 58 15.00 8.31 -13.03
C LEU A 58 14.44 8.84 -11.71
N VAL A 59 14.60 10.13 -11.44
CA VAL A 59 14.02 10.77 -10.24
C VAL A 59 12.50 10.71 -10.27
N GLY A 60 11.89 10.74 -11.45
CA GLY A 60 10.44 10.60 -11.62
C GLY A 60 9.89 9.19 -11.38
N VAL A 61 10.73 8.16 -11.26
CA VAL A 61 10.31 6.76 -11.03
C VAL A 61 9.55 6.67 -9.70
N GLY A 62 8.37 6.02 -9.73
CA GLY A 62 7.54 5.85 -8.54
C GLY A 62 6.71 7.08 -8.15
N ILE A 63 7.08 8.27 -8.59
CA ILE A 63 6.32 9.52 -8.37
C ILE A 63 5.32 9.72 -9.52
N TYR A 64 5.79 9.57 -10.76
CA TYR A 64 5.00 9.87 -11.95
C TYR A 64 4.30 8.66 -12.55
N THR A 65 3.13 8.91 -13.16
CA THR A 65 2.43 7.91 -13.98
C THR A 65 3.31 7.47 -15.15
N VAL A 66 3.07 6.28 -15.69
CA VAL A 66 3.81 5.77 -16.86
C VAL A 66 3.79 6.79 -18.00
N ARG A 67 2.62 7.40 -18.27
CA ARG A 67 2.47 8.47 -19.27
C ARG A 67 3.36 9.67 -18.98
N ALA A 68 3.38 10.14 -17.72
CA ALA A 68 4.21 11.27 -17.32
C ALA A 68 5.71 10.95 -17.40
N THR A 69 6.15 9.74 -17.05
CA THR A 69 7.56 9.32 -17.23
C THR A 69 7.96 9.26 -18.69
N VAL A 70 7.08 8.78 -19.58
CA VAL A 70 7.31 8.83 -21.04
C VAL A 70 7.46 10.27 -21.51
N LEU A 71 6.56 11.17 -21.10
CA LEU A 71 6.64 12.59 -21.46
C LEU A 71 7.94 13.23 -20.97
N VAL A 72 8.37 12.96 -19.74
CA VAL A 72 9.62 13.47 -19.17
C VAL A 72 10.84 12.97 -19.94
N GLY A 73 10.90 11.66 -20.23
CA GLY A 73 11.98 11.08 -21.02
C GLY A 73 12.04 11.66 -22.44
N ALA A 74 10.89 11.79 -23.10
CA ALA A 74 10.78 12.40 -24.43
C ALA A 74 11.22 13.87 -24.41
N SER A 75 10.79 14.65 -23.41
CA SER A 75 11.21 16.04 -23.26
C SER A 75 12.71 16.18 -22.99
N GLY A 76 13.32 15.26 -22.23
CA GLY A 76 14.77 15.24 -22.03
C GLY A 76 15.55 15.03 -23.32
N LEU A 77 15.09 14.10 -24.18
CA LEU A 77 15.66 13.88 -25.51
C LEU A 77 15.49 15.10 -26.44
N LEU A 78 14.30 15.70 -26.45
CA LEU A 78 14.02 16.89 -27.27
C LEU A 78 14.84 18.10 -26.83
N LEU A 79 14.98 18.34 -25.52
CA LEU A 79 15.78 19.43 -24.99
C LEU A 79 17.26 19.24 -25.30
N LEU A 80 17.78 18.02 -25.16
CA LEU A 80 19.15 17.70 -25.54
C LEU A 80 19.38 17.96 -27.03
N LEU A 81 18.47 17.52 -27.89
CA LEU A 81 18.54 17.77 -29.34
C LEU A 81 18.49 19.26 -29.66
N GLY A 82 17.61 20.03 -28.99
CA GLY A 82 17.51 21.48 -29.16
C GLY A 82 18.78 22.22 -28.76
N VAL A 83 19.41 21.85 -27.64
CA VAL A 83 20.70 22.41 -27.20
C VAL A 83 21.80 22.13 -28.22
N LYS A 84 21.83 20.94 -28.81
CA LYS A 84 22.81 20.56 -29.83
C LYS A 84 22.64 21.35 -31.12
N ILE A 85 21.41 21.45 -31.62
CA ILE A 85 21.08 22.26 -32.81
C ILE A 85 21.48 23.73 -32.60
N ALA A 86 21.21 24.29 -31.42
CA ALA A 86 21.54 25.68 -31.10
C ALA A 86 23.06 25.95 -31.03
N LYS A 87 23.88 24.94 -30.72
CA LYS A 87 25.33 25.08 -30.54
C LYS A 87 26.17 24.76 -31.77
N GLY A 88 25.64 24.02 -32.76
CA GLY A 88 26.23 23.87 -34.09
C GLY A 88 27.70 23.40 -34.15
N GLY A 89 28.15 22.52 -33.24
CA GLY A 89 29.53 22.00 -33.19
C GLY A 89 29.68 20.58 -33.75
N PRO A 90 30.82 20.20 -34.37
CA PRO A 90 30.95 18.99 -35.20
C PRO A 90 31.56 17.78 -34.48
N ASP A 91 31.08 17.42 -33.28
CA ASP A 91 31.47 16.17 -32.61
C ASP A 91 30.35 15.12 -32.73
N GLU A 92 30.11 14.63 -33.95
CA GLU A 92 29.05 13.67 -34.26
C GLU A 92 29.09 12.40 -33.38
N PHE A 93 30.28 11.95 -33.00
CA PHE A 93 30.46 10.76 -32.14
C PHE A 93 30.05 11.02 -30.68
N ALA A 94 30.49 12.13 -30.08
CA ALA A 94 30.08 12.50 -28.72
C ALA A 94 28.57 12.73 -28.67
N ASP A 95 28.02 13.28 -29.76
CA ASP A 95 26.61 13.55 -29.85
C ASP A 95 25.75 12.29 -29.89
N GLN A 96 26.16 11.28 -30.68
CA GLN A 96 25.49 9.99 -30.74
C GLN A 96 25.53 9.26 -29.40
N MET A 97 26.67 9.30 -28.69
CA MET A 97 26.82 8.65 -27.38
C MET A 97 25.90 9.26 -26.32
N ASP A 98 25.74 10.58 -26.32
CA ASP A 98 24.82 11.27 -25.41
C ASP A 98 23.35 10.91 -25.69
N LEU A 99 22.95 10.90 -26.97
CA LEU A 99 21.59 10.51 -27.37
C LEU A 99 21.29 9.05 -27.00
N LEU A 100 22.23 8.14 -27.23
CA LEU A 100 22.14 6.73 -26.84
C LEU A 100 22.05 6.57 -25.32
N THR A 101 22.84 7.34 -24.56
CA THR A 101 22.84 7.31 -23.09
C THR A 101 21.50 7.81 -22.54
N VAL A 102 21.01 8.96 -23.01
CA VAL A 102 19.73 9.53 -22.55
C VAL A 102 18.56 8.62 -22.94
N GLY A 103 18.58 8.10 -24.16
CA GLY A 103 17.56 7.17 -24.63
C GLY A 103 17.52 5.87 -23.83
N SER A 104 18.66 5.22 -23.63
CA SER A 104 18.75 3.98 -22.86
C SER A 104 18.34 4.17 -21.40
N VAL A 105 18.77 5.26 -20.74
CA VAL A 105 18.34 5.57 -19.36
C VAL A 105 16.85 5.88 -19.28
N ALA A 106 16.28 6.60 -20.25
CA ALA A 106 14.84 6.86 -20.29
C ALA A 106 14.02 5.57 -20.42
N VAL A 107 14.46 4.63 -21.27
CA VAL A 107 13.85 3.30 -21.40
C VAL A 107 13.97 2.50 -20.11
N LEU A 108 15.15 2.51 -19.47
CA LEU A 108 15.36 1.83 -18.19
C LEU A 108 14.45 2.40 -17.09
N ALA A 109 14.36 3.73 -16.98
CA ALA A 109 13.48 4.40 -16.03
C ALA A 109 12.00 4.03 -16.25
N LEU A 110 11.58 3.94 -17.52
CA LEU A 110 10.24 3.48 -17.89
C LEU A 110 10.00 2.03 -17.44
N LEU A 111 10.96 1.14 -17.70
CA LEU A 111 10.89 -0.27 -17.33
C LEU A 111 10.82 -0.44 -15.80
N ILE A 112 11.62 0.31 -15.05
CA ILE A 112 11.57 0.33 -13.58
C ILE A 112 10.20 0.84 -13.10
N ASN A 113 9.68 1.95 -13.66
CA ASN A 113 8.37 2.48 -13.27
C ASN A 113 7.24 1.46 -13.53
N LEU A 114 7.29 0.77 -14.66
CA LEU A 114 6.34 -0.31 -14.97
C LEU A 114 6.43 -1.47 -13.97
N LEU A 115 7.66 -1.92 -13.64
CA LEU A 115 7.88 -3.02 -12.71
C LEU A 115 7.39 -2.69 -11.30
N VAL A 116 7.74 -1.49 -10.80
CA VAL A 116 7.31 -1.01 -9.47
C VAL A 116 5.78 -0.92 -9.40
N ARG A 117 5.13 -0.36 -10.43
CA ARG A 117 3.66 -0.24 -10.47
C ARG A 117 2.94 -1.57 -10.49
N ARG A 118 3.47 -2.56 -11.22
CA ARG A 118 2.94 -3.93 -11.22
C ARG A 118 3.03 -4.57 -9.84
N GLY A 119 4.18 -4.42 -9.16
CA GLY A 119 4.38 -4.95 -7.81
C GLY A 119 3.39 -4.36 -6.80
N VAL A 120 3.23 -3.03 -6.80
CA VAL A 120 2.29 -2.35 -5.88
C VAL A 120 0.84 -2.81 -6.09
N THR A 121 0.42 -3.02 -7.33
CA THR A 121 -0.95 -3.46 -7.66
C THR A 121 -1.21 -4.91 -7.23
N ALA A 122 -0.23 -5.80 -7.43
CA ALA A 122 -0.34 -7.19 -7.00
C ALA A 122 -0.45 -7.32 -5.48
N LEU A 123 0.34 -6.52 -4.74
CA LEU A 123 0.26 -6.44 -3.28
C LEU A 123 -1.08 -5.86 -2.80
N ALA A 124 -1.64 -4.87 -3.50
CA ALA A 124 -2.95 -4.30 -3.17
C ALA A 124 -4.08 -5.32 -3.35
N SER A 125 -4.10 -6.08 -4.45
CA SER A 125 -5.14 -7.08 -4.72
C SER A 125 -5.22 -8.18 -3.67
N VAL A 126 -4.08 -8.73 -3.24
CA VAL A 126 -4.05 -9.77 -2.18
C VAL A 126 -4.55 -9.20 -0.85
N ARG A 127 -4.25 -7.93 -0.56
CA ARG A 127 -4.67 -7.25 0.67
C ARG A 127 -6.17 -6.92 0.67
N ASP A 128 -6.73 -6.52 -0.46
CA ASP A 128 -8.16 -6.23 -0.60
C ASP A 128 -9.01 -7.49 -0.40
N VAL A 129 -8.58 -8.62 -0.98
CA VAL A 129 -9.23 -9.93 -0.78
C VAL A 129 -9.18 -10.34 0.68
N ALA A 130 -8.02 -10.20 1.32
CA ALA A 130 -7.85 -10.58 2.71
C ALA A 130 -8.64 -9.66 3.68
N GLY A 131 -8.72 -8.36 3.40
CA GLY A 131 -9.57 -7.42 4.15
C GLY A 131 -11.06 -7.64 3.92
N ALA A 132 -11.48 -8.09 2.73
CA ALA A 132 -12.85 -8.52 2.48
C ALA A 132 -13.18 -9.82 3.23
N ALA A 133 -12.29 -10.81 3.22
CA ALA A 133 -12.43 -12.05 3.95
C ALA A 133 -12.52 -11.81 5.47
N GLN A 134 -11.65 -10.97 6.03
CA GLN A 134 -11.69 -10.65 7.46
C GLN A 134 -13.00 -9.95 7.87
N ARG A 135 -13.53 -9.03 7.04
CA ARG A 135 -14.84 -8.40 7.29
C ARG A 135 -15.99 -9.40 7.23
N ALA A 136 -15.91 -10.41 6.37
CA ALA A 136 -16.88 -11.50 6.34
C ALA A 136 -16.79 -12.41 7.59
N LEU A 137 -15.60 -12.51 8.20
CA LEU A 137 -15.35 -13.35 9.38
C LEU A 137 -15.66 -12.66 10.72
N LEU A 138 -15.54 -11.34 10.79
CA LEU A 138 -15.89 -10.49 11.93
C LEU A 138 -17.16 -9.66 11.64
N PRO A 139 -18.34 -10.30 11.46
CA PRO A 139 -19.58 -9.56 11.27
C PRO A 139 -19.88 -8.69 12.49
N VAL A 140 -20.43 -7.49 12.25
CA VAL A 140 -20.84 -6.58 13.31
C VAL A 140 -21.84 -7.32 14.21
N PRO A 141 -21.56 -7.48 15.52
CA PRO A 141 -22.47 -8.17 16.40
C PRO A 141 -23.77 -7.36 16.52
N PRO A 142 -24.93 -8.01 16.67
CA PRO A 142 -26.18 -7.31 16.91
C PRO A 142 -26.08 -6.47 18.18
N GLU A 143 -26.73 -5.30 18.21
CA GLU A 143 -26.68 -4.37 19.36
C GLU A 143 -27.11 -5.01 20.68
N ARG A 144 -27.91 -6.09 20.60
CA ARG A 144 -28.30 -6.91 21.73
C ARG A 144 -28.20 -8.40 21.42
N VAL A 145 -27.66 -9.17 22.37
CA VAL A 145 -27.67 -10.63 22.39
C VAL A 145 -28.27 -11.05 23.73
N ASP A 146 -29.42 -11.73 23.71
CA ASP A 146 -30.13 -12.20 24.91
C ASP A 146 -30.25 -11.15 26.04
N GLY A 147 -30.67 -9.93 25.69
CA GLY A 147 -30.82 -8.82 26.62
C GLY A 147 -29.52 -8.07 26.99
N LEU A 148 -28.34 -8.60 26.66
CA LEU A 148 -27.06 -7.91 26.85
C LEU A 148 -26.81 -6.94 25.70
N ARG A 149 -26.36 -5.71 26.01
CA ARG A 149 -25.92 -4.75 24.98
C ARG A 149 -24.51 -5.08 24.52
N VAL A 150 -24.32 -5.25 23.23
CA VAL A 150 -23.01 -5.54 22.62
C VAL A 150 -22.64 -4.41 21.68
N ALA A 151 -21.44 -3.88 21.83
CA ALA A 151 -20.84 -2.92 20.93
C ALA A 151 -19.42 -3.37 20.60
N ALA A 152 -19.06 -3.35 19.33
CA ALA A 152 -17.72 -3.69 18.88
C ALA A 152 -17.19 -2.62 17.93
N ARG A 153 -15.92 -2.24 18.13
CA ARG A 153 -15.20 -1.30 17.28
C ARG A 153 -13.85 -1.92 16.95
N TYR A 154 -13.68 -2.31 15.69
CA TYR A 154 -12.40 -2.76 15.17
C TYR A 154 -11.66 -1.55 14.58
N GLU A 155 -10.52 -1.17 15.17
CA GLU A 155 -9.71 -0.05 14.72
C GLU A 155 -8.35 -0.58 14.22
N ALA A 156 -8.24 -0.80 12.91
CA ALA A 156 -6.98 -1.22 12.31
C ALA A 156 -5.94 -0.09 12.36
N ALA A 157 -4.69 -0.42 12.71
CA ALA A 157 -3.59 0.53 12.75
C ALA A 157 -3.15 0.94 11.32
N ARG A 158 -3.79 1.98 10.77
CA ARG A 158 -3.51 2.67 9.47
C ARG A 158 -3.86 1.92 8.18
N ALA A 159 -4.28 2.71 7.19
CA ALA A 159 -4.72 2.30 5.85
C ALA A 159 -3.70 1.48 5.03
N ASP A 160 -2.41 1.52 5.39
CA ASP A 160 -1.33 0.79 4.71
C ASP A 160 -0.79 -0.41 5.52
N ALA A 161 -1.29 -0.64 6.73
CA ALA A 161 -0.65 -1.55 7.67
C ALA A 161 -1.63 -2.61 8.22
N GLN A 162 -1.38 -3.85 7.77
CA GLN A 162 -1.45 -5.06 8.58
C GLN A 162 -2.85 -5.46 9.07
N ILE A 163 -3.40 -6.48 8.40
CA ILE A 163 -4.49 -7.30 8.94
C ILE A 163 -4.09 -7.73 10.35
N GLY A 164 -4.78 -7.20 11.36
CA GLY A 164 -4.47 -7.38 12.77
C GLY A 164 -4.83 -8.79 13.25
N GLY A 165 -4.13 -9.23 14.30
CA GLY A 165 -4.35 -10.50 14.99
C GLY A 165 -5.56 -10.50 15.92
N ASP A 166 -6.12 -9.32 16.23
CA ASP A 166 -7.25 -9.21 17.15
C ASP A 166 -8.56 -9.70 16.51
N PHE A 167 -9.27 -10.57 17.23
CA PHE A 167 -10.57 -11.08 16.82
C PHE A 167 -11.53 -11.17 18.02
N TYR A 168 -12.82 -11.17 17.71
CA TYR A 168 -13.86 -11.41 18.69
C TYR A 168 -15.04 -12.14 18.06
N ALA A 169 -15.79 -12.89 18.87
CA ALA A 169 -17.11 -13.39 18.48
C ALA A 169 -18.01 -13.51 19.70
N VAL A 170 -19.26 -13.15 19.51
CA VAL A 170 -20.34 -13.31 20.49
C VAL A 170 -21.41 -14.20 19.89
N GLN A 171 -21.91 -15.16 20.67
CA GLN A 171 -23.07 -15.94 20.28
C GLN A 171 -23.93 -16.29 21.49
N GLN A 172 -25.23 -16.41 21.26
CA GLN A 172 -26.14 -17.02 22.20
C GLN A 172 -26.02 -18.55 22.07
N THR A 173 -25.97 -19.25 23.19
CA THR A 173 -25.91 -20.72 23.23
C THR A 173 -26.92 -21.26 24.25
N PRO A 174 -27.16 -22.59 24.29
CA PRO A 174 -27.99 -23.20 25.33
C PRO A 174 -27.50 -22.95 26.77
N TYR A 175 -26.25 -22.51 26.91
CA TYR A 175 -25.58 -22.24 28.17
C TYR A 175 -25.45 -20.74 28.47
N GLY A 176 -26.18 -19.90 27.73
CA GLY A 176 -26.15 -18.44 27.84
C GLY A 176 -25.30 -17.76 26.76
N VAL A 177 -25.07 -16.46 26.91
CA VAL A 177 -24.24 -15.69 25.97
C VAL A 177 -22.77 -15.95 26.21
N ARG A 178 -22.03 -16.29 25.16
CA ARG A 178 -20.59 -16.55 25.20
C ARG A 178 -19.83 -15.60 24.29
N LEU A 179 -18.67 -15.18 24.76
CA LEU A 179 -17.78 -14.23 24.08
C LEU A 179 -16.37 -14.80 24.05
N VAL A 180 -15.73 -14.73 22.88
CA VAL A 180 -14.29 -14.92 22.72
C VAL A 180 -13.66 -13.61 22.26
N LEU A 181 -12.50 -13.30 22.83
CA LEU A 181 -11.61 -12.21 22.47
C LEU A 181 -10.21 -12.79 22.41
N GLY A 182 -9.46 -12.53 21.34
CA GLY A 182 -8.10 -13.03 21.22
C GLY A 182 -7.23 -12.15 20.35
N ASP A 183 -5.93 -12.19 20.60
CA ASP A 183 -4.87 -11.55 19.81
C ASP A 183 -3.96 -12.64 19.24
N VAL A 184 -3.91 -12.74 17.92
CA VAL A 184 -3.01 -13.65 17.20
C VAL A 184 -1.66 -12.98 17.00
N ARG A 185 -0.61 -13.59 17.58
CA ARG A 185 0.77 -13.19 17.35
C ARG A 185 1.13 -13.32 15.86
N GLY A 186 1.23 -12.18 15.17
CA GLY A 186 1.62 -12.13 13.77
C GLY A 186 0.82 -11.08 12.99
N LYS A 187 0.98 -11.07 11.68
CA LYS A 187 0.26 -10.16 10.79
C LYS A 187 0.05 -10.77 9.41
N GLY A 188 -0.98 -10.32 8.71
CA GLY A 188 -1.27 -10.76 7.33
C GLY A 188 -2.00 -12.10 7.25
N LEU A 189 -1.86 -12.80 6.11
CA LEU A 189 -2.69 -13.96 5.77
C LEU A 189 -2.60 -15.13 6.77
N GLY A 190 -1.41 -15.42 7.32
CA GLY A 190 -1.27 -16.49 8.32
C GLY A 190 -2.01 -16.19 9.64
N ALA A 191 -2.15 -14.90 9.99
CA ALA A 191 -2.96 -14.49 11.14
C ALA A 191 -4.46 -14.71 10.84
N VAL A 192 -4.92 -14.36 9.62
CA VAL A 192 -6.32 -14.59 9.19
C VAL A 192 -6.69 -16.07 9.27
N GLU A 193 -5.84 -16.95 8.75
CA GLU A 193 -6.11 -18.39 8.76
C GLU A 193 -6.26 -18.92 10.20
N THR A 194 -5.42 -18.42 11.12
CA THR A 194 -5.49 -18.76 12.55
C THR A 194 -6.80 -18.29 13.16
N VAL A 195 -7.23 -17.05 12.87
CA VAL A 195 -8.52 -16.50 13.33
C VAL A 195 -9.70 -17.34 12.81
N VAL A 196 -9.67 -17.78 11.54
CA VAL A 196 -10.72 -18.65 10.96
C VAL A 196 -10.85 -19.95 11.74
N VAL A 197 -9.72 -20.61 12.03
CA VAL A 197 -9.70 -21.88 12.77
C VAL A 197 -10.27 -21.69 14.17
N VAL A 198 -9.85 -20.64 14.88
CA VAL A 198 -10.32 -20.38 16.26
C VAL A 198 -11.80 -20.01 16.29
N LEU A 199 -12.26 -19.13 15.38
CA LEU A 199 -13.67 -18.74 15.33
C LEU A 199 -14.57 -19.91 14.95
N GLY A 200 -14.13 -20.78 14.03
CA GLY A 200 -14.86 -22.00 13.68
C GLY A 200 -14.98 -22.96 14.85
N ALA A 201 -13.86 -23.24 15.53
CA ALA A 201 -13.84 -24.09 16.71
C ALA A 201 -14.64 -23.49 17.87
N PHE A 202 -14.62 -22.16 18.05
CA PHE A 202 -15.41 -21.48 19.06
C PHE A 202 -16.89 -21.63 18.78
N ARG A 203 -17.33 -21.37 17.54
CA ARG A 203 -18.75 -21.45 17.18
C ARG A 203 -19.34 -22.82 17.45
N GLU A 204 -18.56 -23.87 17.18
CA GLU A 204 -18.95 -25.25 17.40
C GLU A 204 -18.88 -25.64 18.88
N ALA A 205 -17.75 -25.44 19.55
CA ALA A 205 -17.59 -25.82 20.95
C ALA A 205 -18.52 -25.02 21.89
N ALA A 206 -18.76 -23.73 21.59
CA ALA A 206 -19.66 -22.92 22.38
C ALA A 206 -21.11 -23.41 22.36
N GLU A 207 -21.53 -24.09 21.29
CA GLU A 207 -22.88 -24.63 21.14
C GLU A 207 -23.10 -25.92 21.95
N TYR A 208 -22.07 -26.79 22.01
CA TYR A 208 -22.22 -28.15 22.54
C TYR A 208 -21.61 -28.37 23.93
N GLU A 209 -20.63 -27.57 24.33
CA GLU A 209 -19.91 -27.80 25.58
C GLU A 209 -20.45 -26.90 26.70
N PRO A 210 -20.90 -27.42 27.86
CA PRO A 210 -21.37 -26.58 28.97
C PRO A 210 -20.24 -25.82 29.68
N GLU A 211 -19.04 -26.40 29.73
CA GLU A 211 -17.90 -25.86 30.49
C GLU A 211 -16.96 -25.05 29.59
N LEU A 212 -16.59 -23.85 30.04
CA LEU A 212 -15.67 -22.97 29.31
C LEU A 212 -14.24 -23.54 29.21
N GLU A 213 -13.83 -24.34 30.19
CA GLU A 213 -12.53 -25.03 30.15
C GLU A 213 -12.47 -26.00 28.97
N THR A 214 -13.54 -26.76 28.73
CA THR A 214 -13.65 -27.68 27.59
C THR A 214 -13.68 -26.91 26.28
N VAL A 215 -14.38 -25.77 26.20
CA VAL A 215 -14.33 -24.89 25.03
C VAL A 215 -12.89 -24.45 24.75
N ALA A 216 -12.17 -23.96 25.75
CA ALA A 216 -10.78 -23.52 25.60
C ALA A 216 -9.86 -24.67 25.16
N ALA A 217 -10.01 -25.86 25.73
CA ALA A 217 -9.26 -27.05 25.33
C ALA A 217 -9.51 -27.43 23.86
N ARG A 218 -10.75 -27.31 23.38
CA ARG A 218 -11.12 -27.58 21.98
C ARG A 218 -10.52 -26.54 21.02
N LEU A 219 -10.49 -25.27 21.41
CA LEU A 219 -9.81 -24.21 20.65
C LEU A 219 -8.31 -24.50 20.50
N ASP A 220 -7.64 -24.85 21.61
CA ASP A 220 -6.21 -25.16 21.60
C ASP A 220 -5.90 -26.42 20.78
N ALA A 221 -6.74 -27.45 20.89
CA ALA A 221 -6.62 -28.64 20.05
C ALA A 221 -6.81 -28.33 18.55
N ALA A 222 -7.73 -27.42 18.20
CA ALA A 222 -7.91 -26.98 16.81
C ALA A 222 -6.69 -26.22 16.28
N LEU A 223 -6.09 -25.35 17.10
CA LEU A 223 -4.85 -24.65 16.76
C LEU A 223 -3.68 -25.60 16.58
N ARG A 224 -3.49 -26.58 17.48
CA ARG A 224 -2.44 -27.59 17.36
C ARG A 224 -2.59 -28.43 16.09
N ARG A 225 -3.81 -28.85 15.73
CA ARG A 225 -4.07 -29.56 14.47
C ARG A 225 -3.73 -28.70 13.24
N ALA A 226 -4.15 -27.44 13.23
CA ALA A 226 -3.83 -26.53 12.13
C ALA A 226 -2.32 -26.26 12.01
N GLY A 227 -1.59 -26.20 13.14
CA GLY A 227 -0.14 -26.08 13.16
C GLY A 227 0.58 -27.32 12.64
N ALA A 228 0.08 -28.53 12.94
CA ALA A 228 0.68 -29.79 12.50
C ALA A 228 0.58 -30.04 10.99
N VAL A 229 -0.41 -29.47 10.30
CA VAL A 229 -0.54 -29.57 8.83
C VAL A 229 0.45 -28.66 8.09
N ARG A 230 1.08 -27.70 8.79
CA ARG A 230 1.96 -26.67 8.22
C ARG A 230 3.46 -26.98 8.34
N GLY A 231 3.84 -28.01 9.11
CA GLY A 231 5.24 -28.43 9.33
C GLY A 231 5.59 -29.68 8.56
#